data_AF-A0A7S1QI18-F1
#
_entry.id   AF-A0A7S1QI18-F1
#
_cell.length_a   1.000
_cell.length_b   1.000
_cell.length_c   1.000
_cell.angle_alpha   90.00
_cell.angle_beta   90.00
_cell.angle_gamma   90.00
#
_symmetry.space_group_name_H-M   'P 1'
#
loop_
_entity.id
_entity.type
_entity.pdbx_description
1 polymer ?
#
loop_
_entity_poly.entity_id
_entity_poly.type
_entity_poly.pdbx_seq_one_letter_code
_entity_poly.pdbx_strand_id
1 'polypeptide(L)'
;NLEYLSLALKVRATEGREPTFSLDPLDSGAAPEAQGRMQVKNFEPRWLSGTSAGEVLFQSDYHLKELSMGEYGQPVTGMRSCFDFSEEQGLEQEWSAREWFVVNKAEIAVSKDGVMIPRVEMGVEARETIKCATGLQDVPMTRPDHPLVQYAESFTHFFELIAERKSVVHHLRELAKASVLAKFLVENNACMGEEWFSMADMSAGPSAHREIPQLWNEQRTSQIQVEEGRIMSSAEGMKYASTMHGVYGGVEMGIDQMQRVGV
;
A
#
# COMPACT_ATOMS: atom_id res chain seq x y z
N ASN A 1 -14.21 -12.22 8.79
CA ASN A 1 -15.07 -11.02 8.84
C ASN A 1 -16.13 -11.15 7.75
N LEU A 2 -17.42 -11.23 8.10
CA LEU A 2 -18.52 -11.45 7.12
C LEU A 2 -18.77 -10.24 6.22
N GLU A 3 -18.54 -9.02 6.73
CA GLU A 3 -18.71 -7.79 5.96
C GLU A 3 -17.70 -7.71 4.81
N TYR A 4 -16.43 -8.03 5.08
CA TYR A 4 -15.41 -8.11 4.02
C TYR A 4 -15.76 -9.15 2.96
N LEU A 5 -16.29 -10.30 3.36
CA LEU A 5 -16.72 -11.32 2.41
C LEU A 5 -17.88 -10.82 1.56
N SER A 6 -18.89 -10.17 2.16
CA SER A 6 -20.01 -9.58 1.42
C SER A 6 -19.56 -8.52 0.42
N LEU A 7 -18.70 -7.59 0.84
CA LEU A 7 -18.14 -6.55 -0.02
C LEU A 7 -17.32 -7.16 -1.17
N ALA A 8 -16.44 -8.12 -0.86
CA ALA A 8 -15.62 -8.78 -1.87
C ALA A 8 -16.45 -9.62 -2.85
N LEU A 9 -17.51 -10.30 -2.37
CA LEU A 9 -18.47 -11.01 -3.22
C LEU A 9 -19.16 -10.08 -4.20
N LYS A 10 -19.63 -8.92 -3.71
CA LYS A 10 -20.24 -7.90 -4.56
C LYS A 10 -19.26 -7.41 -5.62
N VAL A 11 -18.05 -7.02 -5.24
CA VAL A 11 -17.02 -6.59 -6.20
C VAL A 11 -16.73 -7.70 -7.22
N ARG A 12 -16.54 -8.94 -6.77
CA ARG A 12 -16.25 -10.06 -7.68
C ARG A 12 -17.38 -10.33 -8.66
N ALA A 13 -18.62 -10.31 -8.18
CA ALA A 13 -19.79 -10.58 -9.01
C ALA A 13 -20.07 -9.47 -10.04
N THR A 14 -19.81 -8.19 -9.71
CA THR A 14 -20.10 -7.07 -10.61
C THR A 14 -18.93 -6.66 -11.47
N GLU A 15 -17.71 -6.68 -10.94
CA GLU A 15 -16.49 -6.19 -11.62
C GLU A 15 -15.63 -7.33 -12.18
N GLY A 16 -15.85 -8.57 -11.76
CA GLY A 16 -15.05 -9.72 -12.20
C GLY A 16 -13.62 -9.77 -11.65
N ARG A 17 -13.29 -8.93 -10.66
CA ARG A 17 -11.96 -8.78 -10.05
C ARG A 17 -12.05 -8.54 -8.53
N GLU A 18 -10.92 -8.44 -7.85
CA GLU A 18 -10.83 -8.01 -6.45
C GLU A 18 -11.04 -6.49 -6.27
N PRO A 19 -11.34 -6.01 -5.05
CA PRO A 19 -11.28 -4.59 -4.73
C PRO A 19 -9.83 -4.06 -4.81
N THR A 20 -9.65 -2.89 -5.42
CA THR A 20 -8.34 -2.22 -5.51
C THR A 20 -8.41 -0.77 -5.02
N PHE A 21 -7.24 -0.24 -4.70
CA PHE A 21 -7.09 1.13 -4.21
C PHE A 21 -5.76 1.73 -4.68
N SER A 22 -5.72 3.03 -4.95
CA SER A 22 -4.49 3.79 -5.15
C SER A 22 -4.54 5.20 -4.53
N LEU A 23 -3.36 5.69 -4.16
CA LEU A 23 -3.05 7.08 -3.86
C LEU A 23 -2.21 7.66 -5.00
N ASP A 24 -2.89 8.38 -5.88
CA ASP A 24 -2.28 8.98 -7.06
C ASP A 24 -2.01 10.47 -6.83
N PRO A 25 -0.92 11.02 -7.36
CA PRO A 25 -0.67 12.46 -7.29
C PRO A 25 -1.83 13.21 -7.93
N LEU A 26 -2.29 14.27 -7.27
CA LEU A 26 -3.25 15.18 -7.87
C LEU A 26 -2.54 15.94 -9.00
N ASP A 27 -2.92 15.67 -10.26
CA ASP A 27 -2.54 16.46 -11.43
C ASP A 27 -3.25 17.81 -11.37
N SER A 28 -2.81 18.68 -10.46
CA SER A 28 -3.18 20.08 -10.51
C SER A 28 -2.47 20.65 -11.73
N GLY A 29 -3.21 21.10 -12.76
CA GLY A 29 -2.67 21.97 -13.83
C GLY A 29 -2.17 23.35 -13.32
N ALA A 30 -1.80 23.43 -12.05
CA ALA A 30 -1.26 24.56 -11.33
C ALA A 30 0.28 24.55 -11.37
N ALA A 31 0.88 25.64 -10.89
CA ALA A 31 2.33 25.88 -10.91
C ALA A 31 3.16 24.65 -10.45
N PRO A 32 4.37 24.46 -11.00
CA PRO A 32 5.25 23.30 -10.73
C PRO A 32 5.50 23.01 -9.24
N GLU A 33 5.37 24.03 -8.38
CA GLU A 33 5.60 23.97 -6.94
C GLU A 33 4.43 23.36 -6.12
N ALA A 34 3.25 23.22 -6.72
CA ALA A 34 2.09 22.59 -6.09
C ALA A 34 1.91 21.11 -6.49
N GLN A 35 2.66 20.66 -7.51
CA GLN A 35 2.56 19.32 -8.07
C GLN A 35 3.13 18.30 -7.07
N GLY A 36 2.31 17.34 -6.63
CA GLY A 36 2.73 16.30 -5.67
C GLY A 36 2.56 16.65 -4.19
N ARG A 37 1.87 17.74 -3.82
CA ARG A 37 1.51 18.02 -2.42
C ARG A 37 0.24 17.33 -1.96
N MET A 38 -0.63 16.99 -2.91
CA MET A 38 -1.91 16.35 -2.67
C MET A 38 -1.97 15.03 -3.43
N GLN A 39 -2.63 14.05 -2.83
CA GLN A 39 -2.95 12.77 -3.42
C GLN A 39 -4.46 12.56 -3.44
N VAL A 40 -4.93 11.83 -4.44
CA VAL A 40 -6.34 11.46 -4.60
C VAL A 40 -6.53 10.00 -4.23
N LYS A 41 -7.53 9.74 -3.40
CA LYS A 41 -7.99 8.39 -3.06
C LYS A 41 -8.81 7.81 -4.21
N ASN A 42 -8.26 6.82 -4.91
CA ASN A 42 -8.92 6.13 -5.99
C ASN A 42 -9.32 4.73 -5.54
N PHE A 43 -10.63 4.50 -5.42
CA PHE A 43 -11.20 3.19 -5.09
C PHE A 43 -11.76 2.55 -6.34
N GLU A 44 -11.51 1.26 -6.52
CA GLU A 44 -12.14 0.50 -7.57
C GLU A 44 -12.79 -0.79 -7.05
N PRO A 45 -14.12 -0.92 -7.16
CA PRO A 45 -15.06 0.08 -7.69
C PRO A 45 -15.26 1.29 -6.77
N ARG A 46 -15.67 2.43 -7.36
CA ARG A 46 -15.77 3.73 -6.66
C ARG A 46 -16.67 3.72 -5.42
N TRP A 47 -17.68 2.85 -5.41
CA TRP A 47 -18.62 2.72 -4.30
C TRP A 47 -18.00 2.08 -3.04
N LEU A 48 -16.78 1.51 -3.12
CA LEU A 48 -16.04 1.06 -1.94
C LEU A 48 -15.68 2.23 -1.01
N SER A 49 -15.66 3.46 -1.53
CA SER A 49 -15.42 4.65 -0.71
C SER A 49 -16.47 4.76 0.41
N GLY A 50 -16.01 4.87 1.65
CA GLY A 50 -16.87 4.93 2.84
C GLY A 50 -17.33 3.56 3.36
N THR A 51 -16.93 2.46 2.72
CA THR A 51 -17.13 1.10 3.26
C THR A 51 -15.95 0.69 4.14
N SER A 52 -16.14 -0.34 4.98
CA SER A 52 -15.05 -0.90 5.80
C SER A 52 -13.91 -1.47 4.95
N ALA A 53 -14.20 -2.11 3.81
CA ALA A 53 -13.18 -2.60 2.89
C ALA A 53 -12.39 -1.44 2.25
N GLY A 54 -13.09 -0.40 1.76
CA GLY A 54 -12.43 0.79 1.22
C GLY A 54 -11.53 1.46 2.24
N GLU A 55 -12.01 1.66 3.47
CA GLU A 55 -11.21 2.29 4.53
C GLU A 55 -9.96 1.48 4.88
N VAL A 56 -10.06 0.14 4.96
CA VAL A 56 -8.90 -0.73 5.18
C VAL A 56 -7.89 -0.62 4.04
N LEU A 57 -8.33 -0.61 2.78
CA LEU A 57 -7.42 -0.46 1.64
C LEU A 57 -6.65 0.86 1.71
N PHE A 58 -7.36 1.96 1.98
CA PHE A 58 -6.76 3.28 2.13
C PHE A 58 -5.79 3.34 3.31
N GLN A 59 -6.26 2.98 4.51
CA GLN A 59 -5.45 3.09 5.72
C GLN A 59 -4.21 2.20 5.67
N SER A 60 -4.31 1.01 5.07
CA SER A 60 -3.17 0.10 4.98
C SER A 60 -2.08 0.70 4.12
N ASP A 61 -2.45 1.17 2.92
CA ASP A 61 -1.54 1.79 1.98
C ASP A 61 -0.92 3.09 2.53
N TYR A 62 -1.74 3.91 3.18
CA TYR A 62 -1.26 5.13 3.82
C TYR A 62 -0.28 4.82 4.97
N HIS A 63 -0.61 3.86 5.81
CA HIS A 63 0.24 3.47 6.94
C HIS A 63 1.55 2.83 6.48
N LEU A 64 1.53 2.08 5.37
CA LEU A 64 2.74 1.54 4.75
C LEU A 64 3.71 2.67 4.39
N LYS A 65 3.20 3.74 3.78
CA LYS A 65 4.00 4.92 3.38
C LYS A 65 4.54 5.69 4.58
N GLU A 66 3.74 5.87 5.63
CA GLU A 66 4.21 6.48 6.87
C GLU A 66 5.35 5.67 7.52
N LEU A 67 5.24 4.33 7.51
CA LEU A 67 6.29 3.45 8.02
C LEU A 67 7.53 3.45 7.12
N SER A 68 7.37 3.36 5.79
CA SER A 68 8.48 3.35 4.84
C SER A 68 9.29 4.63 4.92
N MET A 69 8.62 5.75 5.19
CA MET A 69 9.20 7.08 5.38
C MET A 69 9.55 7.40 6.85
N GLY A 70 9.57 6.41 7.74
CA GLY A 70 10.08 6.58 9.10
C GLY A 70 9.30 7.55 9.99
N GLU A 71 8.06 7.92 9.63
CA GLU A 71 7.19 8.78 10.46
C GLU A 71 6.86 8.13 11.81
N TYR A 72 6.86 6.80 11.85
CA TYR A 72 6.72 6.02 13.08
C TYR A 72 7.85 5.00 13.26
N GLY A 73 8.05 4.59 14.50
CA GLY A 73 8.93 3.47 14.83
C GLY A 73 8.51 2.18 14.12
N GLN A 74 9.50 1.47 13.59
CA GLN A 74 9.27 0.25 12.82
C GLN A 74 8.59 -0.84 13.69
N PRO A 75 7.62 -1.58 13.14
CA PRO A 75 6.87 -2.59 13.87
C PRO A 75 7.75 -3.77 14.32
N VAL A 76 8.92 -3.97 13.71
CA VAL A 76 9.85 -5.05 14.01
C VAL A 76 11.21 -4.48 14.39
N THR A 77 11.78 -4.95 15.51
CA THR A 77 13.10 -4.53 15.96
C THR A 77 14.16 -4.87 14.93
N GLY A 78 14.96 -3.89 14.53
CA GLY A 78 16.00 -4.05 13.51
C GLY A 78 15.50 -3.91 12.08
N MET A 79 14.19 -3.81 11.85
CA MET A 79 13.66 -3.36 10.56
C MET A 79 14.01 -1.88 10.37
N ARG A 80 14.37 -1.51 9.15
CA ARG A 80 14.83 -0.18 8.75
C ARG A 80 13.79 0.50 7.87
N SER A 81 13.72 1.82 7.94
CA SER A 81 12.98 2.70 7.04
C SER A 81 13.80 3.00 5.78
N CYS A 82 13.17 3.62 4.77
CA CYS A 82 13.87 4.08 3.57
C CYS A 82 14.97 5.09 3.88
N PHE A 83 14.79 5.93 4.90
CA PHE A 83 15.80 6.90 5.31
C PHE A 83 17.05 6.25 5.90
N ASP A 84 16.89 5.20 6.70
CA ASP A 84 18.03 4.43 7.24
C ASP A 84 18.86 3.81 6.09
N PHE A 85 18.19 3.33 5.04
CA PHE A 85 18.86 2.82 3.83
C PHE A 85 19.52 3.94 3.01
N SER A 86 18.83 5.06 2.80
CA SER A 86 19.39 6.20 2.06
C SER A 86 20.64 6.79 2.74
N GLU A 87 20.63 6.91 4.07
CA GLU A 87 21.77 7.41 4.83
C GLU A 87 22.98 6.48 4.74
N GLU A 88 22.79 5.16 4.89
CA GLU A 88 23.88 4.18 4.79
C GLU A 88 24.50 4.15 3.39
N GLN A 89 23.68 4.31 2.35
CA GLN A 89 24.13 4.30 0.96
C GLN A 89 24.74 5.63 0.51
N GLY A 90 24.71 6.68 1.35
CA GLY A 90 25.14 8.02 0.97
C GLY A 90 24.30 8.60 -0.18
N LEU A 91 23.04 8.20 -0.30
CA LEU A 91 22.13 8.69 -1.32
C LEU A 91 21.64 10.09 -0.93
N GLU A 92 22.37 11.12 -1.38
CA GLU A 92 21.91 12.51 -1.34
C GLU A 92 20.93 12.85 -2.50
N GLN A 93 20.58 11.87 -3.34
CA GLN A 93 19.73 12.09 -4.51
C GLN A 93 18.25 11.92 -4.21
N GLU A 94 17.45 12.84 -4.74
CA GLU A 94 16.00 12.71 -4.83
C GLU A 94 15.62 11.42 -5.58
N TRP A 95 14.65 10.71 -5.05
CA TRP A 95 14.11 9.50 -5.67
C TRP A 95 12.59 9.47 -5.51
N SER A 96 11.93 8.79 -6.45
CA SER A 96 10.49 8.60 -6.42
C SER A 96 10.20 7.15 -6.76
N ALA A 97 9.25 6.54 -6.07
CA ALA A 97 8.88 5.16 -6.30
C ALA A 97 7.41 4.91 -5.95
N ARG A 98 6.89 3.78 -6.41
CA ARG A 98 5.60 3.23 -6.00
C ARG A 98 5.83 2.06 -5.07
N GLU A 99 5.01 1.92 -4.05
CA GLU A 99 4.88 0.69 -3.27
C GLU A 99 3.40 0.31 -3.13
N TRP A 100 3.12 -0.99 -3.14
CA TRP A 100 1.77 -1.49 -2.96
C TRP A 100 1.75 -2.89 -2.36
N PHE A 101 0.64 -3.22 -1.70
CA PHE A 101 0.41 -4.56 -1.18
C PHE A 101 0.00 -5.53 -2.27
N VAL A 102 0.51 -6.75 -2.19
CA VAL A 102 0.20 -7.87 -3.11
C VAL A 102 -0.12 -9.15 -2.34
N VAL A 103 -0.83 -10.08 -2.99
CA VAL A 103 -0.97 -11.47 -2.53
C VAL A 103 -0.02 -12.35 -3.35
N ASN A 104 1.10 -12.73 -2.73
CA ASN A 104 2.12 -13.59 -3.35
C ASN A 104 1.63 -15.02 -3.56
N LYS A 105 0.77 -15.49 -2.64
CA LYS A 105 0.20 -16.83 -2.68
C LYS A 105 -1.19 -16.83 -2.07
N ALA A 106 -2.10 -17.58 -2.65
CA ALA A 106 -3.43 -17.81 -2.08
C ALA A 106 -3.92 -19.24 -2.36
N GLU A 107 -4.55 -19.83 -1.34
CA GLU A 107 -5.05 -21.20 -1.36
C GLU A 107 -6.38 -21.28 -0.60
N ILE A 108 -7.22 -22.24 -0.95
CA ILE A 108 -8.42 -22.59 -0.17
C ILE A 108 -8.35 -24.05 0.18
N ALA A 109 -8.26 -24.33 1.48
CA ALA A 109 -8.43 -25.68 1.99
C ALA A 109 -9.94 -25.95 2.17
N VAL A 110 -10.43 -27.05 1.59
CA VAL A 110 -11.81 -27.51 1.78
C VAL A 110 -11.78 -28.78 2.62
N SER A 111 -12.45 -28.76 3.76
CA SER A 111 -12.57 -29.93 4.63
C SER A 111 -13.60 -30.93 4.09
N LYS A 112 -13.62 -32.15 4.64
CA LYS A 112 -14.59 -33.20 4.25
C LYS A 112 -16.04 -32.81 4.52
N ASP A 113 -16.27 -31.99 5.53
CA ASP A 113 -17.57 -31.42 5.90
C ASP A 113 -17.88 -30.08 5.19
N GLY A 114 -17.05 -29.67 4.23
CA GLY A 114 -17.31 -28.51 3.37
C GLY A 114 -16.92 -27.15 3.96
N VAL A 115 -16.16 -27.13 5.07
CA VAL A 115 -15.60 -25.90 5.62
C VAL A 115 -14.48 -25.42 4.70
N MET A 116 -14.58 -24.16 4.26
CA MET A 116 -13.58 -23.51 3.41
C MET A 116 -12.70 -22.61 4.26
N ILE A 117 -11.39 -22.80 4.18
CA ILE A 117 -10.39 -22.03 4.93
C ILE A 117 -9.46 -21.35 3.93
N PRO A 118 -9.63 -20.04 3.67
CA PRO A 118 -8.71 -19.29 2.82
C PRO A 118 -7.37 -19.05 3.54
N ARG A 119 -6.28 -19.20 2.81
CA ARG A 119 -4.92 -18.88 3.23
C ARG A 119 -4.31 -17.94 2.21
N VAL A 120 -3.57 -16.95 2.70
CA VAL A 120 -2.86 -15.98 1.86
C VAL A 120 -1.46 -15.77 2.42
N GLU A 121 -0.49 -15.61 1.54
CA GLU A 121 0.83 -15.06 1.84
C GLU A 121 0.87 -13.70 1.15
N MET A 122 0.92 -12.63 1.94
CA MET A 122 0.94 -11.26 1.43
C MET A 122 2.35 -10.68 1.46
N GLY A 123 2.55 -9.63 0.68
CA GLY A 123 3.79 -8.88 0.65
C GLY A 123 3.56 -7.45 0.20
N VAL A 124 4.67 -6.75 0.01
CA VAL A 124 4.75 -5.42 -0.57
C VAL A 124 5.69 -5.50 -1.76
N GLU A 125 5.28 -4.93 -2.88
CA GLU A 125 6.14 -4.69 -4.03
C GLU A 125 6.47 -3.21 -4.12
N ALA A 126 7.64 -2.90 -4.69
CA ALA A 126 8.03 -1.53 -4.99
C ALA A 126 8.65 -1.41 -6.38
N ARG A 127 8.44 -0.26 -7.02
CA ARG A 127 9.07 0.10 -8.30
C ARG A 127 9.56 1.54 -8.30
N GLU A 128 10.80 1.73 -8.72
CA GLU A 128 11.35 3.07 -8.96
C GLU A 128 10.59 3.75 -10.08
N THR A 129 10.40 5.06 -9.97
CA THR A 129 9.70 5.88 -10.96
C THR A 129 10.59 7.00 -11.45
N ILE A 130 10.42 7.34 -12.72
CA ILE A 130 11.08 8.45 -13.37
C ILE A 130 10.05 9.46 -13.88
N LYS A 131 10.41 10.74 -13.85
CA LYS A 131 9.59 11.81 -14.41
C LYS A 131 9.79 11.86 -15.93
N CYS A 132 8.73 11.58 -16.66
CA CYS A 132 8.65 11.67 -18.11
C CYS A 132 7.81 12.89 -18.52
N ALA A 133 7.79 13.22 -19.82
CA ALA A 133 6.96 14.30 -20.37
C ALA A 133 5.46 14.12 -20.09
N THR A 134 5.01 12.89 -19.86
CA THR A 134 3.61 12.51 -19.61
C THR A 134 3.29 12.29 -18.12
N GLY A 135 4.22 12.59 -17.21
CA GLY A 135 4.07 12.35 -15.77
C GLY A 135 5.06 11.31 -15.21
N LEU A 136 4.72 10.72 -14.06
CA LEU A 136 5.55 9.71 -13.40
C LEU A 136 5.31 8.31 -13.99
N GLN A 137 6.38 7.62 -14.39
CA GLN A 137 6.30 6.26 -14.94
C GLN A 137 7.30 5.34 -14.24
N ASP A 138 6.90 4.08 -14.05
CA ASP A 138 7.79 3.04 -13.53
C ASP A 138 8.98 2.83 -14.46
N VAL A 139 10.16 2.63 -13.89
CA VAL A 139 11.32 2.18 -14.65
C VAL A 139 11.09 0.74 -15.13
N PRO A 140 11.60 0.36 -16.33
CA PRO A 140 11.46 -1.01 -16.82
C PRO A 140 12.07 -2.07 -15.90
N MET A 141 13.14 -1.72 -15.20
CA MET A 141 13.82 -2.57 -14.23
C MET A 141 14.22 -1.73 -13.02
N THR A 142 13.58 -1.99 -11.89
CA THR A 142 13.90 -1.30 -10.63
C THR A 142 15.19 -1.85 -10.06
N ARG A 143 16.05 -0.97 -9.56
CA ARG A 143 17.33 -1.37 -8.99
C ARG A 143 17.12 -2.03 -7.62
N PRO A 144 17.80 -3.15 -7.32
CA PRO A 144 17.62 -3.88 -6.06
C PRO A 144 18.16 -3.13 -4.83
N ASP A 145 19.06 -2.17 -5.05
CA ASP A 145 19.60 -1.30 -3.99
C ASP A 145 18.70 -0.09 -3.70
N HIS A 146 17.59 0.10 -4.43
CA HIS A 146 16.68 1.22 -4.18
C HIS A 146 16.09 1.12 -2.76
N PRO A 147 16.13 2.20 -1.93
CA PRO A 147 15.68 2.17 -0.54
C PRO A 147 14.26 1.60 -0.34
N LEU A 148 13.30 2.02 -1.18
CA LEU A 148 11.94 1.52 -1.12
C LEU A 148 11.81 0.03 -1.47
N VAL A 149 12.71 -0.51 -2.33
CA VAL A 149 12.73 -1.95 -2.64
C VAL A 149 13.24 -2.75 -1.45
N GLN A 150 14.34 -2.29 -0.84
CA GLN A 150 14.88 -2.94 0.36
C GLN A 150 13.89 -2.91 1.53
N TYR A 151 13.15 -1.80 1.65
CA TYR A 151 12.05 -1.69 2.60
C TYR A 151 10.92 -2.68 2.29
N ALA A 152 10.44 -2.72 1.04
CA ALA A 152 9.38 -3.63 0.61
C ALA A 152 9.75 -5.12 0.81
N GLU A 153 11.00 -5.50 0.52
CA GLU A 153 11.53 -6.84 0.78
C GLU A 153 11.54 -7.17 2.28
N SER A 154 12.00 -6.23 3.10
CA SER A 154 12.01 -6.38 4.58
C SER A 154 10.59 -6.47 5.14
N PHE A 155 9.68 -5.63 4.64
CA PHE A 155 8.27 -5.65 5.04
C PHE A 155 7.61 -6.97 4.67
N THR A 156 7.85 -7.46 3.45
CA THR A 156 7.37 -8.76 2.98
C THR A 156 7.88 -9.90 3.85
N HIS A 157 9.18 -9.91 4.17
CA HIS A 157 9.77 -10.92 5.03
C HIS A 157 9.10 -10.97 6.42
N PHE A 158 8.75 -9.80 6.97
CA PHE A 158 8.11 -9.69 8.28
C PHE A 158 6.59 -9.58 8.25
N PHE A 159 5.94 -9.75 7.10
CA PHE A 159 4.54 -9.38 6.89
C PHE A 159 3.62 -9.96 7.97
N GLU A 160 3.75 -11.26 8.26
CA GLU A 160 2.90 -11.93 9.25
C GLU A 160 3.07 -11.34 10.66
N LEU A 161 4.31 -11.03 11.06
CA LEU A 161 4.57 -10.41 12.36
C LEU A 161 4.04 -8.98 12.42
N ILE A 162 4.16 -8.23 11.31
CA ILE A 162 3.62 -6.87 11.20
C ILE A 162 2.10 -6.91 11.27
N ALA A 163 1.44 -7.85 10.58
CA ALA A 163 0.00 -8.04 10.67
C ALA A 163 -0.46 -8.32 12.10
N GLU A 164 0.28 -9.09 12.90
CA GLU A 164 -0.09 -9.29 14.32
C GLU A 164 0.12 -8.04 15.19
N ARG A 165 0.94 -7.07 14.77
CA ARG A 165 1.28 -5.86 15.54
C ARG A 165 0.53 -4.61 15.08
N LYS A 166 0.08 -4.58 13.84
CA LYS A 166 -0.57 -3.42 13.19
C LYS A 166 -1.95 -3.85 12.71
N SER A 167 -2.98 -3.40 13.42
CA SER A 167 -4.38 -3.76 13.15
C SER A 167 -4.78 -3.53 11.69
N VAL A 168 -4.32 -2.43 11.09
CA VAL A 168 -4.65 -2.11 9.70
C VAL A 168 -4.12 -3.17 8.71
N VAL A 169 -2.89 -3.66 8.94
CA VAL A 169 -2.26 -4.72 8.13
C VAL A 169 -2.93 -6.07 8.40
N HIS A 170 -3.33 -6.35 9.66
CA HIS A 170 -4.17 -7.50 9.98
C HIS A 170 -5.47 -7.50 9.17
N HIS A 171 -6.18 -6.37 9.18
CA HIS A 171 -7.47 -6.24 8.48
C HIS A 171 -7.32 -6.35 6.97
N LEU A 172 -6.22 -5.85 6.40
CA LEU A 172 -5.90 -6.05 4.99
C LEU A 172 -5.73 -7.54 4.65
N ARG A 173 -5.00 -8.30 5.49
CA ARG A 173 -4.85 -9.75 5.33
C ARG A 173 -6.19 -10.48 5.40
N GLU A 174 -7.07 -10.07 6.32
CA GLU A 174 -8.41 -10.64 6.42
C GLU A 174 -9.32 -10.27 5.24
N LEU A 175 -9.18 -9.06 4.68
CA LEU A 175 -9.86 -8.66 3.44
C LEU A 175 -9.34 -9.47 2.25
N ALA A 176 -8.03 -9.70 2.14
CA ALA A 176 -7.45 -10.53 1.08
C ALA A 176 -7.98 -11.97 1.13
N LYS A 177 -8.03 -12.59 2.33
CA LYS A 177 -8.67 -13.90 2.54
C LYS A 177 -10.13 -13.91 2.08
N ALA A 178 -10.87 -12.86 2.40
CA ALA A 178 -12.27 -12.71 1.99
C ALA A 178 -12.41 -12.60 0.46
N SER A 179 -11.53 -11.85 -0.20
CA SER A 179 -11.46 -11.74 -1.67
C SER A 179 -11.14 -13.06 -2.35
N VAL A 180 -10.19 -13.83 -1.80
CA VAL A 180 -9.86 -15.18 -2.29
C VAL A 180 -11.06 -16.12 -2.18
N LEU A 181 -11.74 -16.10 -1.02
CA LEU A 181 -12.95 -16.91 -0.82
C LEU A 181 -14.08 -16.48 -1.75
N ALA A 182 -14.29 -15.17 -1.93
CA ALA A 182 -15.29 -14.62 -2.85
C ALA A 182 -15.04 -15.08 -4.29
N LYS A 183 -13.78 -15.00 -4.77
CA LYS A 183 -13.38 -15.52 -6.08
C LYS A 183 -13.77 -16.99 -6.23
N PHE A 184 -13.39 -17.83 -5.28
CA PHE A 184 -13.70 -19.26 -5.33
C PHE A 184 -15.19 -19.56 -5.33
N LEU A 185 -15.98 -18.89 -4.49
CA LEU A 185 -17.42 -19.10 -4.45
C LEU A 185 -18.10 -18.72 -5.77
N VAL A 186 -17.73 -17.57 -6.34
CA VAL A 186 -18.28 -17.10 -7.62
C VAL A 186 -17.86 -18.02 -8.76
N GLU A 187 -16.59 -18.41 -8.86
CA GLU A 187 -16.09 -19.26 -9.95
C GLU A 187 -16.59 -20.70 -9.90
N ASN A 188 -16.97 -21.19 -8.72
CA ASN A 188 -17.59 -22.50 -8.56
C ASN A 188 -19.12 -22.46 -8.60
N ASN A 189 -19.72 -21.31 -8.97
CA ASN A 189 -21.17 -21.11 -9.04
C ASN A 189 -21.89 -21.54 -7.75
N ALA A 190 -21.30 -21.22 -6.60
CA ALA A 190 -21.92 -21.48 -5.31
C ALA A 190 -23.28 -20.75 -5.24
N CYS A 191 -24.33 -21.46 -4.83
CA CYS A 191 -25.66 -20.88 -4.66
C CYS A 191 -25.64 -19.96 -3.44
N MET A 192 -25.50 -18.65 -3.66
CA MET A 192 -25.56 -17.61 -2.63
C MET A 192 -26.82 -16.79 -2.83
N GLY A 193 -27.54 -16.53 -1.74
CA GLY A 193 -28.71 -15.65 -1.79
C GLY A 193 -28.32 -14.17 -1.98
N GLU A 194 -29.26 -13.37 -2.49
CA GLU A 194 -29.05 -11.94 -2.78
C GLU A 194 -28.65 -11.13 -1.55
N GLU A 195 -28.99 -11.60 -0.35
CA GLU A 195 -28.61 -10.99 0.94
C GLU A 195 -27.10 -10.86 1.11
N TRP A 196 -26.31 -11.80 0.57
CA TRP A 196 -24.85 -11.74 0.64
C TRP A 196 -24.26 -10.56 -0.14
N PHE A 197 -24.98 -10.06 -1.13
CA PHE A 197 -24.56 -8.94 -1.96
C PHE A 197 -25.12 -7.60 -1.46
N SER A 198 -26.24 -7.62 -0.74
CA SER A 198 -26.91 -6.41 -0.23
C SER A 198 -26.51 -5.99 1.18
N MET A 199 -25.89 -6.88 1.98
CA MET A 199 -25.29 -6.50 3.28
C MET A 199 -24.26 -5.36 3.13
N ALA A 200 -23.58 -5.29 1.97
CA ALA A 200 -22.65 -4.24 1.61
C ALA A 200 -23.28 -2.84 1.45
N ASP A 201 -24.59 -2.75 1.18
CA ASP A 201 -25.27 -1.48 0.86
C ASP A 201 -25.69 -0.70 2.11
N MET A 202 -25.65 -1.30 3.30
CA MET A 202 -26.16 -0.68 4.52
C MET A 202 -25.22 0.38 5.12
N SER A 203 -24.00 0.56 4.58
CA SER A 203 -22.96 1.40 5.20
C SER A 203 -22.26 2.39 4.28
N ALA A 204 -22.62 2.47 2.99
CA ALA A 204 -21.95 3.34 2.03
C ALA A 204 -22.47 4.78 2.09
N GLY A 205 -21.87 5.61 2.95
CA GLY A 205 -21.92 7.07 2.82
C GLY A 205 -20.75 7.58 1.97
N PRO A 206 -20.91 8.61 1.12
CA PRO A 206 -19.77 9.17 0.39
C PRO A 206 -18.70 9.66 1.36
N SER A 207 -17.46 9.19 1.21
CA SER A 207 -16.33 9.73 1.96
C SER A 207 -16.18 11.22 1.66
N ALA A 208 -16.20 12.06 2.69
CA ALA A 208 -16.15 13.51 2.57
C ALA A 208 -14.79 14.04 2.08
N HIS A 209 -13.72 13.24 2.16
CA HIS A 209 -12.35 13.66 1.88
C HIS A 209 -11.68 12.73 0.85
N ARG A 210 -11.79 13.12 -0.43
CA ARG A 210 -11.15 12.42 -1.56
C ARG A 210 -9.69 12.79 -1.76
N GLU A 211 -9.30 13.97 -1.32
CA GLU A 211 -7.95 14.51 -1.46
C GLU A 211 -7.30 14.57 -0.09
N ILE A 212 -6.03 14.20 -0.02
CA ILE A 212 -5.23 14.23 1.21
C ILE A 212 -3.84 14.80 0.93
N PRO A 213 -3.20 15.43 1.92
CA PRO A 213 -1.82 15.87 1.77
C PRO A 213 -0.86 14.67 1.72
N GLN A 214 0.20 14.82 0.92
CA GLN A 214 1.33 13.91 0.89
C GLN A 214 2.33 14.32 1.98
N LEU A 215 2.21 13.75 3.17
CA LEU A 215 2.89 14.26 4.38
C LEU A 215 4.40 13.99 4.42
N TRP A 216 4.88 12.94 3.75
CA TRP A 216 6.26 12.46 3.84
C TRP A 216 7.25 13.12 2.86
N ASN A 217 6.78 14.01 1.98
CA ASN A 217 7.64 14.63 0.94
C ASN A 217 8.61 15.69 1.51
N GLU A 218 8.35 16.20 2.71
CA GLU A 218 9.11 17.32 3.31
C GLU A 218 9.72 16.95 4.67
N GLN A 219 10.29 15.75 4.82
CA GLN A 219 11.17 15.50 5.97
C GLN A 219 12.48 16.26 5.79
N ARG A 220 12.68 17.29 6.61
CA ARG A 220 13.93 18.05 6.68
C ARG A 220 14.86 17.39 7.69
N THR A 221 15.75 16.52 7.23
CA THR A 221 16.83 16.00 8.07
C THR A 221 17.79 17.14 8.37
N SER A 222 17.83 17.60 9.62
CA SER A 222 18.85 18.54 10.07
C SER A 222 20.05 17.72 10.56
N GLN A 223 20.97 17.38 9.67
CA GLN A 223 22.26 16.81 10.09
C GLN A 223 23.10 17.91 10.74
N ILE A 224 23.31 17.80 12.05
CA ILE A 224 24.26 18.65 12.77
C ILE A 224 25.66 18.11 12.49
N GLN A 225 26.38 18.73 11.55
CA GLN A 225 27.78 18.40 11.33
C GLN A 225 28.64 18.99 12.45
N VAL A 226 29.41 18.13 13.11
CA VAL A 226 30.40 18.51 14.12
C VAL A 226 31.78 18.24 13.56
N GLU A 227 32.54 19.30 13.33
CA GLU A 227 33.93 19.22 12.89
C GLU A 227 34.83 19.76 14.01
N GLU A 228 35.84 18.98 14.43
CA GLU A 228 36.79 19.35 15.50
C GLU A 228 36.14 19.83 16.82
N GLY A 229 34.99 19.26 17.19
CA GLY A 229 34.29 19.62 18.44
C GLY A 229 33.52 20.94 18.38
N ARG A 230 33.36 21.54 17.19
CA ARG A 230 32.48 22.70 16.95
C ARG A 230 31.26 22.26 16.17
N ILE A 231 30.09 22.69 16.62
CA ILE A 231 28.87 22.62 15.82
C ILE A 231 29.02 23.63 14.69
N MET A 232 29.04 23.15 13.45
CA MET A 232 29.14 24.02 12.27
C MET A 232 27.86 24.85 12.18
N SER A 233 27.97 26.18 12.31
CA SER A 233 26.82 27.07 12.24
C SER A 233 26.37 27.28 10.79
N SER A 234 25.07 27.52 10.66
CA SER A 234 24.24 27.54 9.45
C SER A 234 24.64 28.49 8.31
N ALA A 235 25.76 29.21 8.39
CA ALA A 235 26.13 30.25 7.43
C ALA A 235 27.02 29.76 6.27
N GLU A 236 27.82 28.70 6.46
CA GLU A 236 28.85 28.32 5.48
C GLU A 236 28.79 26.85 5.01
N GLY A 237 27.94 26.01 5.62
CA GLY A 237 27.85 24.58 5.30
C GLY A 237 26.44 24.00 5.15
N MET A 238 25.38 24.78 5.37
CA MET A 238 24.01 24.31 5.19
C MET A 238 23.62 24.31 3.71
N LYS A 239 24.02 23.28 2.98
CA LYS A 239 23.17 22.81 1.88
C LYS A 239 21.89 22.28 2.51
N TYR A 240 20.88 23.14 2.65
CA TYR A 240 19.51 22.68 2.78
C TYR A 240 19.14 22.01 1.45
N ALA A 241 19.65 20.82 1.20
CA ALA A 241 19.06 19.93 0.23
C ALA A 241 17.77 19.44 0.88
N SER A 242 16.67 20.12 0.61
CA SER A 242 15.35 19.51 0.78
C SER A 242 15.26 18.41 -0.26
N THR A 243 15.85 17.25 0.01
CA THR A 243 15.69 16.08 -0.86
C THR A 243 14.22 15.67 -0.80
N MET A 244 13.49 15.95 -1.87
CA MET A 244 12.11 15.50 -2.00
C MET A 244 12.11 14.03 -2.42
N HIS A 245 11.57 13.17 -1.56
CA HIS A 245 11.30 11.77 -1.89
C HIS A 245 9.82 11.56 -2.11
N GLY A 246 9.46 10.90 -3.21
CA GLY A 246 8.07 10.62 -3.58
C GLY A 246 7.71 9.14 -3.38
N VAL A 247 6.63 8.87 -2.66
CA VAL A 247 6.08 7.51 -2.52
C VAL A 247 4.61 7.49 -2.93
N TYR A 248 4.30 6.65 -3.91
CA TYR A 248 2.96 6.49 -4.52
C TYR A 248 2.55 5.02 -4.49
N GLY A 249 1.36 4.67 -5.00
CA GLY A 249 0.92 3.28 -5.11
C GLY A 249 -0.37 3.02 -4.36
N GLY A 250 -0.56 1.81 -3.82
CA GLY A 250 -1.89 1.38 -3.41
C GLY A 250 -2.00 -0.04 -2.85
N VAL A 251 -3.17 -0.64 -3.08
CA VAL A 251 -3.41 -2.07 -2.85
C VAL A 251 -3.91 -2.68 -4.15
N GLU A 252 -3.14 -3.64 -4.66
CA GLU A 252 -3.50 -4.46 -5.81
C GLU A 252 -3.16 -5.92 -5.48
N MET A 253 -4.18 -6.69 -5.08
CA MET A 253 -3.93 -8.01 -4.51
C MET A 253 -3.42 -9.03 -5.54
N GLY A 254 -3.66 -8.84 -6.84
CA GLY A 254 -3.18 -9.75 -7.89
C GLY A 254 -3.88 -11.11 -7.86
N ILE A 255 -5.07 -11.19 -7.27
CA ILE A 255 -5.82 -12.43 -6.98
C ILE A 255 -6.22 -13.15 -8.29
N ASP A 256 -6.29 -12.43 -9.40
CA ASP A 256 -6.62 -12.99 -10.70
C ASP A 256 -5.57 -13.96 -11.28
N GLN A 257 -4.32 -13.91 -10.83
CA GLN A 257 -3.24 -14.78 -11.33
C GLN A 257 -3.20 -16.18 -10.68
N MET A 258 -4.11 -16.49 -9.75
CA MET A 258 -4.15 -17.77 -9.05
C MET A 258 -4.37 -18.98 -9.97
N GLN A 259 -3.48 -19.97 -9.89
CA GLN A 259 -3.67 -21.29 -10.49
C GLN A 259 -4.46 -22.21 -9.53
N ARG A 260 -5.39 -23.01 -10.06
CA ARG A 260 -6.10 -24.04 -9.29
C ARG A 260 -5.12 -25.11 -8.82
N VAL A 261 -4.87 -25.19 -7.51
CA VAL A 261 -4.23 -26.37 -6.91
C VAL A 261 -5.33 -27.37 -6.57
N GLY A 262 -5.48 -28.38 -7.42
CA GLY A 262 -6.36 -29.51 -7.12
C GLY A 262 -5.80 -30.33 -5.96
N VAL A 263 -6.65 -30.65 -4.99
CA VAL A 263 -6.40 -31.70 -3.99
C VAL A 263 -7.13 -32.95 -4.43
#